data_AF-A0A3B0YU40-F1
#
_entry.id   AF-A0A3B0YU40-F1
#
_cell.length_a   1.000
_cell.length_b   1.000
_cell.length_c   1.000
_cell.angle_alpha   90.00
_cell.angle_beta   90.00
_cell.angle_gamma   90.00
#
_symmetry.space_group_name_H-M   'P 1'
#
loop_
_entity.id
_entity.type
_entity.pdbx_description
1 polymer ?
#
loop_
_entity_poly.entity_id
_entity_poly.type
_entity_poly.pdbx_seq_one_letter_code
_entity_poly.pdbx_strand_id
1 'polypeptide(L)'
;MPTVPANINGVLVEFSPNVNKSVDQRIIGALKYVVKTSIATGHVLNKIYISSANDQHIAPSRHVQGAGKAIDISRINGMKMSVFYPTNPKVKAIVDAMQTRFESYPYRRENFGPLFKKKLGNSHAVSGHGDHIHFSVN
;
A
#
# COMPACT_ATOMS: atom_id res chain seq x y z
N MET A 1 7.58 -5.47 17.11
CA MET A 1 7.17 -4.99 15.77
C MET A 1 7.17 -3.47 15.78
N PRO A 2 7.78 -2.79 14.81
CA PRO A 2 7.75 -1.33 14.73
C PRO A 2 6.35 -0.79 14.43
N THR A 3 6.12 0.46 14.82
CA THR A 3 4.91 1.22 14.47
C THR A 3 5.12 1.95 13.15
N VAL A 4 4.11 1.95 12.26
CA VAL A 4 4.13 2.78 11.05
C VAL A 4 4.19 4.26 11.45
N PRO A 5 5.22 5.02 11.03
CA PRO A 5 5.35 6.43 11.39
C PRO A 5 4.31 7.29 10.67
N ALA A 6 3.93 8.41 11.29
CA ALA A 6 3.00 9.38 10.71
C ALA A 6 3.58 10.18 9.52
N ASN A 7 4.88 10.08 9.27
CA ASN A 7 5.56 10.66 8.11
C ASN A 7 6.57 9.67 7.55
N ILE A 8 6.60 9.54 6.22
CA ILE A 8 7.56 8.70 5.49
C ILE A 8 8.09 9.49 4.31
N ASN A 9 9.39 9.79 4.30
CA ASN A 9 10.07 10.54 3.23
C ASN A 9 9.37 11.86 2.87
N GLY A 10 8.86 12.60 3.86
CA GLY A 10 8.13 13.85 3.65
C GLY A 10 6.66 13.70 3.30
N VAL A 11 6.16 12.46 3.14
CA VAL A 11 4.73 12.17 2.90
C VAL A 11 4.03 11.94 4.23
N LEU A 12 2.91 12.64 4.46
CA LEU A 12 2.03 12.42 5.61
C LEU A 12 1.31 11.08 5.50
N VAL A 13 1.20 10.35 6.61
CA VAL A 13 0.52 9.07 6.70
C VAL A 13 -0.67 9.19 7.65
N GLU A 14 -1.86 9.12 7.08
CA GLU A 14 -3.12 9.09 7.82
C GLU A 14 -3.65 7.64 7.91
N PHE A 15 -4.48 7.37 8.91
CA PHE A 15 -4.98 6.03 9.18
C PHE A 15 -6.50 6.04 9.34
N SER A 16 -7.15 4.93 9.00
CA SER A 16 -8.50 4.63 9.46
C SER A 16 -8.56 4.53 10.98
N PRO A 17 -9.70 4.87 11.61
CA PRO A 17 -9.89 4.61 13.03
C PRO A 17 -9.55 3.15 13.37
N ASN A 18 -8.91 2.94 14.51
CA ASN A 18 -8.58 1.63 15.07
C ASN A 18 -7.59 0.77 14.26
N VAL A 19 -6.93 1.30 13.23
CA VAL A 19 -5.86 0.56 12.54
C VAL A 19 -4.74 0.22 13.52
N ASN A 20 -4.37 -1.07 13.56
CA ASN A 20 -3.21 -1.52 14.32
C ASN A 20 -1.93 -1.19 13.55
N LYS A 21 -1.23 -0.16 14.02
CA LYS A 21 -0.06 0.39 13.33
C LYS A 21 1.21 -0.43 13.56
N SER A 22 1.19 -1.45 14.42
CA SER A 22 2.33 -2.32 14.69
C SER A 22 2.46 -3.34 13.56
N VAL A 23 3.53 -3.28 12.78
CA VAL A 23 3.73 -4.10 11.57
C VAL A 23 5.11 -4.75 11.53
N ASP A 24 5.31 -5.68 10.61
CA ASP A 24 6.63 -6.26 10.32
C ASP A 24 7.62 -5.15 9.89
N GLN A 25 8.88 -5.25 10.30
CA GLN A 25 9.92 -4.29 9.91
C GLN A 25 10.10 -4.20 8.39
N ARG A 26 9.80 -5.28 7.66
CA ARG A 26 9.82 -5.31 6.18
C ARG A 26 8.68 -4.51 5.57
N ILE A 27 7.55 -4.34 6.26
CA ILE A 27 6.51 -3.38 5.83
C ILE A 27 7.00 -1.94 5.99
N ILE A 28 7.69 -1.62 7.08
CA ILE A 28 8.31 -0.29 7.23
C ILE A 28 9.33 -0.05 6.11
N GLY A 29 10.15 -1.05 5.77
CA GLY A 29 11.08 -1.00 4.65
C GLY A 29 10.38 -0.79 3.31
N ALA A 30 9.30 -1.54 3.05
CA ALA A 30 8.47 -1.40 1.87
C ALA A 30 7.89 0.02 1.74
N LEU A 31 7.27 0.54 2.79
CA LEU A 31 6.69 1.89 2.80
C LEU A 31 7.76 2.95 2.55
N LYS A 32 8.92 2.88 3.21
CA LYS A 32 10.06 3.78 2.93
C LYS A 32 10.56 3.67 1.49
N TYR A 33 10.38 2.51 0.84
CA TYR A 33 10.82 2.29 -0.53
C TYR A 33 9.85 2.87 -1.58
N VAL A 34 8.54 2.84 -1.32
CA VAL A 34 7.49 3.21 -2.29
C VAL A 34 6.80 4.54 -1.98
N VAL A 35 6.75 4.97 -0.73
CA VAL A 35 6.12 6.24 -0.32
C VAL A 35 7.16 7.34 -0.40
N LYS A 36 7.12 8.13 -1.48
CA LYS A 36 8.02 9.26 -1.73
C LYS A 36 7.25 10.40 -2.37
N THR A 37 7.60 11.64 -2.03
CA THR A 37 6.95 12.83 -2.60
C THR A 37 7.02 12.88 -4.12
N SER A 38 8.11 12.40 -4.72
CA SER A 38 8.34 12.34 -6.17
C SER A 38 8.30 10.91 -6.73
N ILE A 39 7.46 10.03 -6.18
CA ILE A 39 7.36 8.63 -6.66
C ILE A 39 6.94 8.53 -8.14
N ALA A 40 6.13 9.49 -8.63
CA ALA A 40 5.71 9.58 -10.01
C ALA A 40 6.19 10.91 -10.63
N THR A 41 6.85 10.86 -11.77
CA THR A 41 7.37 12.04 -12.47
C THR A 41 6.26 13.05 -12.74
N GLY A 42 6.48 14.32 -12.37
CA GLY A 42 5.50 15.39 -12.56
C GLY A 42 4.32 15.39 -11.58
N HIS A 43 4.29 14.48 -10.59
CA HIS A 43 3.20 14.37 -9.62
C HIS A 43 3.72 14.26 -8.19
N VAL A 44 3.20 15.13 -7.31
CA VAL A 44 3.61 15.16 -5.91
C VAL A 44 2.66 14.31 -5.04
N LEU A 45 3.23 13.37 -4.30
CA LEU A 45 2.55 12.65 -3.23
C LEU A 45 2.78 13.38 -1.90
N ASN A 46 1.73 14.00 -1.36
CA ASN A 46 1.77 14.72 -0.08
C ASN A 46 1.25 13.87 1.08
N LYS A 47 0.25 13.01 0.82
CA LYS A 47 -0.32 12.15 1.84
C LYS A 47 -0.85 10.82 1.31
N ILE A 48 -0.76 9.79 2.13
CA ILE A 48 -1.43 8.50 1.95
C ILE A 48 -2.40 8.24 3.10
N TYR A 49 -3.40 7.40 2.84
CA TYR A 49 -4.32 6.92 3.87
C TYR A 49 -4.28 5.40 3.94
N ILE A 50 -3.86 4.87 5.08
CA ILE A 50 -3.83 3.43 5.37
C ILE A 50 -5.18 3.03 5.97
N SER A 51 -5.95 2.24 5.23
CA SER A 51 -7.25 1.73 5.67
C SER A 51 -7.14 0.48 6.53
N SER A 52 -6.10 -0.32 6.33
CA SER A 52 -5.85 -1.53 7.12
C SER A 52 -4.35 -1.78 7.28
N ALA A 53 -3.97 -2.23 8.46
CA ALA A 53 -2.68 -2.80 8.79
C ALA A 53 -2.86 -3.73 10.00
N ASN A 54 -2.15 -4.87 10.00
CA ASN A 54 -2.12 -5.84 11.10
C ASN A 54 -3.48 -6.09 11.77
N ASP A 55 -4.50 -6.35 10.97
CA ASP A 55 -5.87 -6.43 11.43
C ASP A 55 -6.35 -7.87 11.68
N GLN A 56 -7.57 -7.98 12.22
CA GLN A 56 -8.21 -9.25 12.56
C GLN A 56 -9.11 -9.78 11.42
N HIS A 57 -8.67 -9.74 10.16
CA HIS A 57 -9.39 -10.45 9.09
C HIS A 57 -9.49 -11.97 9.38
N ILE A 58 -10.32 -12.69 8.61
CA ILE A 58 -10.41 -14.16 8.70
C ILE A 58 -9.33 -14.77 7.80
N ALA A 59 -8.69 -15.85 8.26
CA ALA A 59 -7.70 -16.60 7.47
C ALA A 59 -8.30 -16.98 6.09
N PRO A 60 -7.52 -16.97 4.99
CA PRO A 60 -6.05 -17.03 4.89
C PRO A 60 -5.35 -15.67 4.68
N SER A 61 -6.01 -14.54 4.95
CA SER A 61 -5.43 -13.21 4.74
C SER A 61 -4.14 -12.98 5.56
N ARG A 62 -3.20 -12.21 5.02
CA ARG A 62 -1.91 -11.91 5.67
C ARG A 62 -1.95 -10.73 6.61
N HIS A 63 -3.04 -9.99 6.61
CA HIS A 63 -3.36 -9.12 7.72
C HIS A 63 -3.54 -9.93 9.02
N VAL A 64 -3.99 -11.20 8.91
CA VAL A 64 -4.38 -12.13 10.00
C VAL A 64 -3.21 -12.91 10.61
N GLN A 65 -2.02 -12.90 10.01
CA GLN A 65 -0.90 -13.70 10.52
C GLN A 65 -0.26 -13.13 11.79
N GLY A 66 -0.90 -12.18 12.48
CA GLY A 66 -0.49 -11.64 13.79
C GLY A 66 0.83 -10.84 13.79
N ALA A 67 1.50 -10.76 12.66
CA ALA A 67 2.82 -10.13 12.50
C ALA A 67 2.77 -8.86 11.63
N GLY A 68 1.58 -8.38 11.25
CA GLY A 68 1.42 -7.17 10.43
C GLY A 68 2.24 -7.20 9.15
N LYS A 69 2.13 -8.28 8.37
CA LYS A 69 2.89 -8.49 7.13
C LYS A 69 2.21 -7.91 5.89
N ALA A 70 1.12 -7.17 6.05
CA ALA A 70 0.38 -6.56 4.97
C ALA A 70 -0.17 -5.18 5.38
N ILE A 71 -0.44 -4.36 4.36
CA ILE A 71 -1.00 -3.03 4.52
C ILE A 71 -1.87 -2.66 3.31
N ASP A 72 -2.98 -1.99 3.57
CA ASP A 72 -3.89 -1.48 2.54
C ASP A 72 -3.90 0.04 2.53
N ILE A 73 -3.60 0.62 1.37
CA ILE A 73 -3.62 2.07 1.13
C ILE A 73 -4.79 2.39 0.21
N SER A 74 -5.77 3.16 0.69
CA SER A 74 -7.02 3.42 -0.06
C SER A 74 -7.17 4.85 -0.57
N ARG A 75 -6.27 5.76 -0.20
CA ARG A 75 -6.28 7.15 -0.69
C ARG A 75 -4.90 7.67 -1.00
N ILE A 76 -4.84 8.46 -2.07
CA ILE A 76 -3.69 9.27 -2.47
C ILE A 76 -4.10 10.73 -2.40
N ASN A 77 -3.36 11.54 -1.66
CA ASN A 77 -3.65 12.96 -1.48
C ASN A 77 -5.09 13.25 -1.00
N GLY A 78 -5.68 12.31 -0.24
CA GLY A 78 -7.05 12.41 0.27
C GLY A 78 -8.13 11.93 -0.71
N MET A 79 -7.78 11.66 -1.96
CA MET A 79 -8.69 11.13 -2.97
C MET A 79 -8.80 9.60 -2.85
N LYS A 80 -10.03 9.10 -2.70
CA LYS A 80 -10.33 7.65 -2.65
C LYS A 80 -10.00 6.97 -3.97
N MET A 81 -9.21 5.91 -3.94
CA MET A 81 -8.84 5.18 -5.15
C MET A 81 -10.06 4.58 -5.86
N SER A 82 -11.07 4.10 -5.12
CA SER A 82 -12.33 3.60 -5.70
C SER A 82 -13.05 4.57 -6.64
N VAL A 83 -12.85 5.87 -6.46
CA VAL A 83 -13.52 6.92 -7.24
C VAL A 83 -12.55 7.53 -8.26
N PHE A 84 -11.33 7.82 -7.81
CA PHE A 84 -10.40 8.66 -8.57
C PHE A 84 -9.31 7.87 -9.31
N TYR A 85 -9.05 6.60 -9.00
CA TYR A 85 -8.07 5.82 -9.78
C TYR A 85 -8.47 5.69 -11.27
N PRO A 86 -9.74 5.41 -11.63
CA PRO A 86 -10.11 5.24 -13.04
C PRO A 86 -10.14 6.56 -13.84
N THR A 87 -10.30 7.70 -13.17
CA THR A 87 -10.66 8.98 -13.83
C THR A 87 -9.65 10.11 -13.59
N ASN A 88 -8.86 10.06 -12.52
CA ASN A 88 -7.90 11.10 -12.20
C ASN A 88 -6.47 10.65 -12.58
N PRO A 89 -5.86 11.25 -13.61
CA PRO A 89 -4.54 10.83 -14.10
C PRO A 89 -3.43 10.99 -13.05
N LYS A 90 -3.55 11.96 -12.11
CA LYS A 90 -2.57 12.16 -11.04
C LYS A 90 -2.61 11.03 -10.02
N VAL A 91 -3.82 10.62 -9.60
CA VAL A 91 -4.00 9.47 -8.70
C VAL A 91 -3.50 8.21 -9.37
N LYS A 92 -3.90 7.98 -10.63
CA LYS A 92 -3.45 6.83 -11.41
C LYS A 92 -1.93 6.75 -11.51
N ALA A 93 -1.26 7.83 -11.91
CA ALA A 93 0.19 7.84 -12.05
C ALA A 93 0.94 7.53 -10.75
N ILE A 94 0.50 8.10 -9.63
CA ILE A 94 1.11 7.83 -8.31
C ILE A 94 0.90 6.38 -7.89
N VAL A 95 -0.32 5.87 -8.02
CA VAL A 95 -0.65 4.47 -7.68
C VAL A 95 0.15 3.50 -8.54
N ASP A 96 0.17 3.72 -9.85
CA ASP A 96 0.90 2.88 -10.80
C ASP A 96 2.40 2.87 -10.50
N ALA A 97 2.98 4.03 -10.16
CA ALA A 97 4.38 4.15 -9.77
C ALA A 97 4.69 3.44 -8.43
N MET A 98 3.83 3.58 -7.42
CA MET A 98 3.98 2.88 -6.15
C MET A 98 3.96 1.36 -6.34
N GLN A 99 2.98 0.84 -7.09
CA GLN A 99 2.89 -0.59 -7.36
C GLN A 99 4.06 -1.10 -8.20
N THR A 100 4.43 -0.39 -9.27
CA THR A 100 5.58 -0.76 -10.11
C THR A 100 6.87 -0.77 -9.29
N ARG A 101 7.07 0.22 -8.42
CA ARG A 101 8.25 0.28 -7.55
C ARG A 101 8.27 -0.87 -6.55
N PHE A 102 7.13 -1.26 -5.98
CA PHE A 102 7.08 -2.36 -5.03
C PHE A 102 7.53 -3.71 -5.63
N GLU A 103 7.39 -3.90 -6.96
CA GLU A 103 7.86 -5.11 -7.64
C GLU A 103 9.38 -5.32 -7.60
N SER A 104 10.17 -4.27 -7.32
CA SER A 104 11.62 -4.42 -7.09
C SER A 104 12.01 -4.48 -5.62
N TYR A 105 11.04 -4.50 -4.69
CA TYR A 105 11.33 -4.64 -3.27
C TYR A 105 11.73 -6.10 -2.95
N PRO A 106 12.89 -6.35 -2.28
CA PRO A 106 13.40 -7.71 -2.07
C PRO A 106 12.47 -8.64 -1.29
N TYR A 107 11.71 -8.09 -0.35
CA TYR A 107 10.81 -8.89 0.51
C TYR A 107 9.37 -8.88 0.04
N ARG A 108 9.06 -8.38 -1.17
CA ARG A 108 7.69 -8.36 -1.70
C ARG A 108 7.10 -9.77 -1.74
N ARG A 109 5.81 -9.87 -1.44
CA ARG A 109 5.06 -11.11 -1.57
C ARG A 109 3.78 -10.91 -2.36
N GLU A 110 2.91 -10.00 -1.96
CA GLU A 110 1.67 -9.68 -2.69
C GLU A 110 1.63 -8.19 -3.01
N ASN A 111 1.26 -7.89 -4.25
CA ASN A 111 1.11 -6.54 -4.79
C ASN A 111 -0.20 -6.54 -5.57
N PHE A 112 -1.29 -6.26 -4.89
CA PHE A 112 -2.61 -6.28 -5.49
C PHE A 112 -3.18 -4.88 -5.57
N GLY A 113 -3.57 -4.53 -6.79
CA GLY A 113 -4.53 -3.50 -7.09
C GLY A 113 -4.09 -2.06 -6.84
N PRO A 114 -4.68 -1.11 -7.56
CA PRO A 114 -5.62 -1.31 -8.68
C PRO A 114 -4.95 -1.55 -10.06
N LEU A 115 -3.66 -1.29 -10.26
CA LEU A 115 -2.98 -1.45 -11.56
C LEU A 115 -2.87 -2.92 -12.00
N PHE A 116 -2.30 -3.75 -11.15
CA PHE A 116 -2.11 -5.18 -11.43
C PHE A 116 -2.25 -5.99 -10.15
N LYS A 117 -2.32 -7.32 -10.30
CA LYS A 117 -2.36 -8.27 -9.19
C LYS A 117 -1.23 -9.27 -9.35
N LYS A 118 -0.19 -9.12 -8.53
CA LYS A 118 0.98 -9.98 -8.57
C LYS A 118 1.28 -10.61 -7.22
N LYS A 119 1.74 -11.86 -7.26
CA LYS A 119 2.25 -12.60 -6.11
C LYS A 119 3.61 -13.17 -6.46
N LEU A 120 4.63 -12.82 -5.67
CA LEU A 120 6.03 -13.17 -5.91
C LEU A 120 6.50 -12.78 -7.33
N GLY A 121 6.02 -11.65 -7.85
CA GLY A 121 6.34 -11.15 -9.19
C GLY A 121 5.49 -11.70 -10.34
N ASN A 122 4.70 -12.75 -10.09
CA ASN A 122 3.87 -13.39 -11.12
C ASN A 122 2.43 -12.90 -11.06
N SER A 123 1.75 -12.85 -12.21
CA SER A 123 0.31 -12.56 -12.25
C SER A 123 -0.45 -13.55 -11.37
N HIS A 124 -1.40 -13.05 -10.58
CA HIS A 124 -2.16 -13.85 -9.63
C HIS A 124 -3.66 -13.53 -9.71
N ALA A 125 -4.47 -14.55 -9.93
CA ALA A 125 -5.92 -14.42 -9.95
C ALA A 125 -6.44 -14.23 -8.53
N VAL A 126 -6.96 -13.03 -8.24
CA VAL A 126 -7.64 -12.69 -6.99
C VAL A 126 -8.75 -11.68 -7.29
N SER A 127 -9.92 -11.82 -6.65
CA SER A 127 -11.04 -10.89 -6.80
C SER A 127 -10.78 -9.56 -6.06
N GLY A 128 -11.57 -8.52 -6.35
CA GLY A 128 -11.49 -7.24 -5.64
C GLY A 128 -10.23 -6.41 -5.92
N HIS A 129 -9.79 -5.60 -4.95
CA HIS A 129 -8.61 -4.71 -4.99
C HIS A 129 -8.66 -3.62 -6.09
N GLY A 130 -9.85 -3.20 -6.50
CA GLY A 130 -10.00 -2.06 -7.42
C GLY A 130 -9.97 -0.70 -6.72
N ASP A 131 -10.05 -0.71 -5.39
CA ASP A 131 -10.32 0.45 -4.53
C ASP A 131 -9.18 0.79 -3.56
N HIS A 132 -8.09 0.01 -3.55
CA HIS A 132 -6.91 0.20 -2.71
C HIS A 132 -5.69 -0.52 -3.29
N ILE A 133 -4.51 -0.19 -2.76
CA ILE A 133 -3.27 -0.94 -2.92
C ILE A 133 -3.07 -1.86 -1.71
N HIS A 134 -2.92 -3.15 -1.97
CA HIS A 134 -2.50 -4.14 -0.97
C HIS A 134 -1.04 -4.52 -1.20
N PHE A 135 -0.19 -4.24 -0.21
CA PHE A 135 1.19 -4.71 -0.19
C PHE A 135 1.39 -5.69 0.95
N SER A 136 2.00 -6.84 0.65
CA SER A 136 2.45 -7.80 1.66
C SER A 136 3.89 -8.24 1.46
N VAL A 137 4.51 -8.69 2.55
CA VAL A 137 5.91 -9.15 2.59
C VAL A 137 6.01 -10.60 3.06
N ASN A 138 7.07 -11.30 2.63
CA ASN A 138 7.44 -12.63 3.14
C ASN A 138 7.83 -12.54 4.60
#